data_AF-A0A5B6VWT8-F1
#
_entry.id   AF-A0A5B6VWT8-F1
#
_cell.length_a   1.000
_cell.length_b   1.000
_cell.length_c   1.000
_cell.angle_alpha   90.00
_cell.angle_beta   90.00
_cell.angle_gamma   90.00
#
_symmetry.space_group_name_H-M   'P 1'
#
loop_
_entity.id
_entity.type
_entity.pdbx_description
1 polymer ?
#
loop_
_entity_poly.entity_id
_entity_poly.type
_entity_poly.pdbx_seq_one_letter_code
_entity_poly.pdbx_strand_id
1 'polypeptide(L)'
;MDEWYTEFVRTNPTAQPPPPPSIPLSVSIAPQGMGFIRKHGAEDFNANVDDDLERAKFWLENSIKVFDELSCTLEECLKCAISLLKDSAYQWWNTLISVVLRERVTWEFFHDKFRKKYISQRFID
;
A
#
# COMPACT_ATOMS: atom_id res chain seq x y z
N MET A 1 -3.72 -44.25 0.25
CA MET A 1 -4.85 -44.47 -0.68
C MET A 1 -5.78 -45.39 0.08
N ASP A 2 -6.66 -44.78 0.84
CA ASP A 2 -7.31 -45.42 1.97
C ASP A 2 -8.62 -46.06 1.52
N GLU A 3 -8.72 -47.36 1.79
CA GLU A 3 -9.81 -48.28 1.41
C GLU A 3 -11.21 -47.84 1.92
N TRP A 4 -11.26 -46.82 2.78
CA TRP A 4 -12.47 -46.13 3.22
C TRP A 4 -13.19 -45.37 2.09
N TYR A 5 -12.46 -44.86 1.08
CA TYR A 5 -13.06 -44.04 0.02
C TYR A 5 -13.86 -44.86 -1.01
N THR A 6 -13.57 -46.16 -1.13
CA THR A 6 -14.16 -47.00 -2.18
C THR A 6 -15.55 -47.51 -1.81
N GLU A 7 -15.88 -47.59 -0.52
CA GLU A 7 -17.16 -48.14 -0.05
C GLU A 7 -18.33 -47.16 -0.27
N PHE A 8 -18.07 -45.83 -0.26
CA PHE A 8 -19.13 -44.81 -0.34
C PHE A 8 -19.68 -44.55 -1.74
N VAL A 9 -18.98 -44.99 -2.80
CA VAL A 9 -19.36 -44.72 -4.19
C VAL A 9 -20.34 -45.77 -4.74
N ARG A 10 -20.50 -46.92 -4.08
CA ARG A 10 -21.19 -48.08 -4.67
C ARG A 10 -22.71 -48.14 -4.42
N THR A 11 -23.28 -47.34 -3.51
CA THR A 11 -24.66 -47.63 -3.02
C THR A 11 -25.74 -46.59 -3.32
N ASN A 12 -25.52 -45.59 -4.18
CA ASN A 12 -26.63 -44.70 -4.57
C ASN A 12 -26.52 -44.16 -6.00
N PRO A 13 -27.19 -44.79 -6.99
CA PRO A 13 -27.18 -44.35 -8.39
C PRO A 13 -27.87 -42.99 -8.63
N THR A 14 -28.54 -42.43 -7.62
CA THR A 14 -29.35 -41.20 -7.75
C THR A 14 -28.86 -40.08 -6.83
N ALA A 15 -27.73 -40.25 -6.14
CA ALA A 15 -27.15 -39.18 -5.34
C ALA A 15 -26.46 -38.16 -6.23
N GLN A 16 -27.13 -37.02 -6.48
CA GLN A 16 -26.50 -35.85 -7.07
C GLN A 16 -25.33 -35.42 -6.16
N PRO A 17 -24.12 -35.15 -6.72
CA PRO A 17 -23.00 -34.70 -5.91
C PRO A 17 -23.40 -33.44 -5.13
N PRO A 18 -22.97 -33.29 -3.86
CA PRO A 18 -23.25 -32.08 -3.11
C PRO A 18 -22.74 -30.88 -3.91
N PRO A 19 -23.48 -29.75 -3.95
CA PRO A 19 -22.96 -28.55 -4.59
C PRO A 19 -21.59 -28.24 -3.98
N PRO A 20 -20.59 -27.85 -4.80
CA PRO A 20 -19.29 -27.49 -4.27
C PRO A 20 -19.47 -26.42 -3.18
N PRO A 21 -18.70 -26.48 -2.09
CA PRO A 21 -18.77 -25.44 -1.06
C PRO A 21 -18.64 -24.10 -1.76
N SER A 22 -19.61 -23.21 -1.54
CA SER A 22 -19.51 -21.81 -1.94
C SER A 22 -18.42 -21.18 -1.10
N ILE A 23 -17.16 -21.42 -1.48
CA ILE A 23 -16.03 -20.67 -1.00
C ILE A 23 -16.41 -19.22 -1.33
N PRO A 24 -16.52 -18.31 -0.34
CA PRO A 24 -16.59 -16.90 -0.67
C PRO A 24 -15.38 -16.66 -1.54
N LEU A 25 -15.61 -16.34 -2.83
CA LEU A 25 -14.62 -15.77 -3.71
C LEU A 25 -14.13 -14.53 -2.96
N SER A 26 -13.13 -14.75 -2.11
CA SER A 26 -12.19 -13.76 -1.67
C SER A 26 -11.54 -13.41 -2.98
N VAL A 27 -12.19 -12.51 -3.70
CA VAL A 27 -11.64 -11.84 -4.86
C VAL A 27 -10.34 -11.31 -4.31
N SER A 28 -9.29 -12.08 -4.55
CA SER A 28 -7.94 -11.57 -4.54
C SER A 28 -7.97 -10.64 -5.75
N ILE A 29 -8.49 -9.43 -5.52
CA ILE A 29 -8.03 -8.26 -6.23
C ILE A 29 -6.52 -8.40 -6.09
N ALA A 30 -5.88 -8.88 -7.17
CA ALA A 30 -4.46 -8.74 -7.33
C ALA A 30 -4.14 -7.33 -6.86
N PRO A 31 -3.11 -7.09 -6.03
CA PRO A 31 -2.84 -5.75 -5.52
C PRO A 31 -2.90 -4.85 -6.74
N GLN A 32 -3.86 -3.92 -6.77
CA GLN A 32 -4.09 -3.02 -7.88
C GLN A 32 -2.91 -2.05 -7.84
N GLY A 33 -1.76 -2.60 -8.19
CA GLY A 33 -0.55 -2.41 -7.43
C GLY A 33 0.19 -1.27 -8.06
N MET A 34 0.23 -0.14 -7.36
CA MET A 34 0.94 1.08 -7.73
C MET A 34 0.54 1.76 -9.05
N GLY A 35 0.07 1.05 -10.07
CA GLY A 35 -0.43 1.63 -11.31
C GLY A 35 -1.76 2.35 -11.14
N PHE A 36 -2.56 1.95 -10.14
CA PHE A 36 -3.88 2.54 -9.90
C PHE A 36 -3.78 3.90 -9.22
N ILE A 37 -2.88 4.11 -8.26
CA ILE A 37 -2.67 5.43 -7.64
C ILE A 37 -2.23 6.48 -8.67
N ARG A 38 -1.32 6.13 -9.59
CA ARG A 38 -0.80 7.06 -10.60
C ARG A 38 -1.85 7.48 -11.63
N LYS A 39 -2.78 6.59 -11.98
CA LYS A 39 -3.90 6.92 -12.88
C LYS A 39 -5.02 7.73 -12.21
N HIS A 40 -5.07 7.78 -10.88
CA HIS A 40 -6.02 8.61 -10.12
C HIS A 40 -5.39 9.94 -9.67
N GLY A 41 -4.25 10.35 -10.23
CA GLY A 41 -3.67 11.67 -10.00
C GLY A 41 -2.66 11.75 -8.86
N ALA A 42 -2.21 10.63 -8.30
CA ALA A 42 -1.02 10.65 -7.45
C ALA A 42 0.22 10.92 -8.31
N GLU A 43 0.92 12.01 -7.99
CA GLU A 43 2.11 12.45 -8.71
C GLU A 43 3.39 11.89 -8.07
N ASP A 44 4.47 11.81 -8.84
CA ASP A 44 5.80 11.46 -8.33
C ASP A 44 6.38 12.68 -7.56
N PHE A 45 7.02 12.47 -6.40
CA PHE A 45 7.67 13.53 -5.62
C PHE A 45 9.18 13.47 -5.75
N ASN A 46 9.75 14.51 -6.35
CA ASN A 46 11.17 14.79 -6.30
C ASN A 46 11.43 15.89 -5.27
N ALA A 47 12.55 15.83 -4.55
CA ALA A 47 13.00 16.93 -3.71
C ALA A 47 14.18 17.64 -4.40
N ASN A 48 13.86 18.48 -5.38
CA ASN A 48 14.80 19.40 -6.00
C ASN A 48 15.17 20.52 -5.00
N VAL A 49 16.30 21.17 -5.24
CA VAL A 49 16.85 22.25 -4.39
C VAL A 49 15.88 23.44 -4.27
N ASP A 50 14.98 23.60 -5.24
CA ASP A 50 13.93 24.63 -5.31
C ASP A 50 12.51 24.10 -5.07
N ASP A 51 12.32 22.80 -4.71
CA ASP A 51 10.97 22.32 -4.41
C ASP A 51 10.44 23.03 -3.14
N ASP A 52 9.55 24.00 -3.37
CA ASP A 52 8.94 24.85 -2.35
C ASP A 52 8.16 23.99 -1.34
N LEU A 53 8.13 24.45 -0.08
CA LEU A 53 7.31 23.91 1.01
C LEU A 53 5.87 23.63 0.55
N GLU A 54 5.33 24.52 -0.30
CA GLU A 54 3.99 24.38 -0.87
C GLU A 54 3.86 23.17 -1.79
N ARG A 55 4.90 22.80 -2.55
CA ARG A 55 4.88 21.60 -3.42
C ARG A 55 4.93 20.31 -2.60
N ALA A 56 5.76 20.28 -1.56
CA ALA A 56 5.80 19.13 -0.64
C ALA A 56 4.49 18.96 0.13
N LYS A 57 3.89 20.07 0.57
CA LYS A 57 2.59 20.07 1.24
C LYS A 57 1.47 19.63 0.30
N PHE A 58 1.38 20.22 -0.90
CA PHE A 58 0.38 19.86 -1.90
C PHE A 58 0.48 18.39 -2.29
N TRP A 59 1.69 17.89 -2.54
CA TRP A 59 1.90 16.49 -2.86
C TRP A 59 1.41 15.55 -1.74
N LEU A 60 1.69 15.88 -0.48
CA LEU A 60 1.27 15.08 0.66
C LEU A 60 -0.25 15.08 0.83
N GLU A 61 -0.89 16.25 0.74
CA GLU A 61 -2.34 16.40 0.84
C GLU A 61 -3.08 15.68 -0.30
N ASN A 62 -2.59 15.82 -1.54
CA ASN A 62 -3.15 15.12 -2.70
C ASN A 62 -3.00 13.60 -2.56
N SER A 63 -1.85 13.12 -2.10
CA SER A 63 -1.63 11.69 -1.88
C SER A 63 -2.58 11.12 -0.82
N ILE A 64 -2.77 11.83 0.31
CA ILE A 64 -3.74 11.45 1.35
C ILE A 64 -5.15 11.35 0.75
N LYS A 65 -5.56 12.35 -0.03
CA LYS A 65 -6.87 12.36 -0.68
C LYS A 65 -7.06 11.17 -1.62
N VAL A 66 -6.09 10.90 -2.50
CA VAL A 66 -6.14 9.76 -3.42
C VAL A 66 -6.19 8.44 -2.65
N PHE A 67 -5.47 8.31 -1.54
CA PHE A 67 -5.49 7.11 -0.73
C PHE A 67 -6.82 6.90 0.00
N ASP A 68 -7.46 7.97 0.47
CA ASP A 68 -8.80 7.95 1.05
C ASP A 68 -9.86 7.53 0.02
N GLU A 69 -9.82 8.13 -1.19
CA GLU A 69 -10.70 7.78 -2.31
C GLU A 69 -10.56 6.31 -2.73
N LEU A 70 -9.35 5.77 -2.65
CA LEU A 70 -9.06 4.36 -2.95
C LEU A 70 -9.28 3.43 -1.76
N SER A 71 -9.68 3.95 -0.59
CA SER A 71 -9.84 3.20 0.67
C SER A 71 -8.62 2.35 1.02
N CYS A 72 -7.41 2.90 0.81
CA CYS A 72 -6.16 2.21 1.10
C CYS A 72 -5.98 2.01 2.61
N THR A 73 -5.46 0.86 3.00
CA THR A 73 -4.99 0.65 4.37
C THR A 73 -3.71 1.44 4.65
N LEU A 74 -3.40 1.72 5.91
CA LEU A 74 -2.18 2.46 6.28
C LEU A 74 -0.89 1.81 5.75
N GLU A 75 -0.84 0.47 5.70
CA GLU A 75 0.31 -0.26 5.16
C GLU A 75 0.42 -0.10 3.63
N GLU A 76 -0.71 -0.10 2.93
CA GLU A 76 -0.76 0.16 1.49
C GLU A 76 -0.40 1.62 1.17
N CYS A 77 -0.94 2.59 1.91
CA CYS A 77 -0.60 4.01 1.79
C CYS A 77 0.91 4.23 1.91
N LEU A 78 1.55 3.60 2.90
CA LEU A 78 2.99 3.68 3.10
C LEU A 78 3.76 3.14 1.89
N LYS A 79 3.43 1.94 1.43
CA LYS A 79 4.08 1.33 0.24
C LYS A 79 3.89 2.22 -1.00
N CYS A 80 2.69 2.76 -1.17
CA CYS A 80 2.35 3.65 -2.28
C CYS A 80 3.16 4.96 -2.22
N ALA A 81 3.17 5.66 -1.09
CA ALA A 81 3.93 6.90 -0.96
C ALA A 81 5.43 6.69 -1.16
N ILE A 82 6.00 5.61 -0.64
CA ILE A 82 7.42 5.29 -0.87
C ILE A 82 7.70 5.09 -2.36
N SER A 83 6.80 4.43 -3.10
CA SER A 83 6.95 4.20 -4.55
C SER A 83 6.87 5.48 -5.38
N LEU A 84 6.19 6.50 -4.86
CA LEU A 84 6.03 7.82 -5.48
C LEU A 84 7.22 8.75 -5.19
N LEU A 85 8.05 8.45 -4.17
CA LEU A 85 9.29 9.19 -3.95
C LEU A 85 10.30 8.94 -5.07
N LYS A 86 10.98 10.01 -5.50
CA LYS A 86 12.07 9.97 -6.51
C LYS A 86 13.35 10.59 -5.99
N ASP A 87 14.45 10.23 -6.65
CA ASP A 87 15.79 10.81 -6.48
C ASP A 87 16.16 11.06 -5.00
N SER A 88 16.36 12.32 -4.63
CA SER A 88 16.79 12.77 -3.30
C SER A 88 15.80 12.39 -2.20
N ALA A 89 14.49 12.42 -2.48
CA ALA A 89 13.47 12.04 -1.50
C ALA A 89 13.47 10.53 -1.24
N TYR A 90 13.65 9.72 -2.30
CA TYR A 90 13.78 8.27 -2.17
C TYR A 90 15.07 7.88 -1.42
N GLN A 91 16.19 8.52 -1.74
CA GLN A 91 17.48 8.29 -1.06
C GLN A 91 17.42 8.69 0.43
N TRP A 92 16.80 9.83 0.74
CA TRP A 92 16.56 10.24 2.12
C TRP A 92 15.74 9.20 2.88
N TRP A 93 14.64 8.72 2.29
CA TRP A 93 13.79 7.71 2.92
C TRP A 93 14.54 6.40 3.19
N ASN A 94 15.32 5.90 2.22
CA ASN A 94 16.14 4.69 2.38
C ASN A 94 17.18 4.84 3.50
N THR A 95 17.81 6.01 3.60
CA THR A 95 18.76 6.29 4.68
C THR A 95 18.07 6.31 6.05
N LEU A 96 16.87 6.86 6.12
CA LEU A 96 16.09 6.92 7.36
C LEU A 96 15.67 5.53 7.85
N ILE A 97 15.18 4.66 6.95
CA ILE A 97 14.78 3.30 7.34
C ILE A 97 15.97 2.38 7.62
N SER A 98 17.17 2.71 7.13
CA SER A 98 18.42 2.00 7.48
C SER A 98 18.77 2.14 8.96
N VAL A 99 18.42 3.27 9.58
CA VAL A 99 18.73 3.57 10.99
C VAL A 99 17.54 3.37 11.94
N VAL A 100 16.37 3.02 11.41
CA VAL A 100 15.13 2.83 12.19
C VAL A 100 14.71 1.37 12.12
N LEU A 101 14.26 0.81 13.25
CA LEU A 101 13.71 -0.54 13.28
C LEU A 101 12.50 -0.65 12.35
N ARG A 102 12.49 -1.67 11.48
CA ARG A 102 11.43 -1.90 10.49
C ARG A 102 10.03 -1.93 11.10
N GLU A 103 9.89 -2.45 12.31
CA GLU A 103 8.63 -2.53 13.07
C GLU A 103 8.06 -1.16 13.45
N ARG A 104 8.89 -0.11 13.47
CA ARG A 104 8.47 1.27 13.78
C ARG A 104 8.12 2.07 12.52
N VAL A 105 8.33 1.51 11.33
CA VAL A 105 8.07 2.20 10.06
C VAL A 105 6.59 2.04 9.71
N THR A 106 5.78 3.01 10.10
CA THR A 106 4.34 3.09 9.81
C THR A 106 4.02 4.29 8.91
N TRP A 107 2.79 4.36 8.40
CA TRP A 107 2.30 5.55 7.68
C TRP A 107 2.45 6.84 8.50
N GLU A 108 2.11 6.79 9.78
CA GLU A 108 2.21 7.94 10.69
C GLU A 108 3.67 8.38 10.86
N PHE A 109 4.59 7.41 10.97
CA PHE A 109 6.03 7.69 11.04
C PHE A 109 6.54 8.35 9.76
N PHE A 110 6.15 7.85 8.58
CA PHE A 110 6.46 8.47 7.30
C PHE A 110 5.95 9.91 7.25
N HIS A 111 4.68 10.12 7.60
CA HIS A 111 4.02 11.41 7.55
C HIS A 111 4.71 12.44 8.45
N ASP A 112 5.03 12.08 9.70
CA ASP A 112 5.77 12.94 10.64
C ASP A 112 7.15 13.34 10.08
N LYS A 113 7.92 12.35 9.62
CA LYS A 113 9.29 12.57 9.17
C LYS A 113 9.33 13.36 7.88
N PHE A 114 8.42 13.08 6.95
CA PHE A 114 8.29 13.82 5.70
C PHE A 114 7.93 15.28 5.96
N ARG A 115 6.92 15.53 6.80
CA ARG A 115 6.54 16.90 7.20
C ARG A 115 7.71 17.63 7.84
N LYS A 116 8.41 17.01 8.79
CA LYS A 116 9.57 17.63 9.44
C LYS A 116 10.68 17.96 8.45
N LYS A 117 10.93 17.09 7.48
CA LYS A 117 12.03 17.23 6.51
C LYS A 117 11.76 18.26 5.42
N TYR A 118 10.54 18.32 4.90
CA TYR A 118 10.21 19.08 3.68
C TYR A 118 9.19 20.21 3.90
N ILE A 119 8.40 20.14 4.98
CA ILE A 119 7.30 21.09 5.23
C ILE A 119 7.59 21.99 6.44
N SER A 120 8.32 21.51 7.46
CA SER A 120 8.60 22.29 8.68
C SER A 120 9.81 23.23 8.56
N GLN A 121 10.47 23.30 7.40
CA GLN A 121 11.76 24.01 7.27
C GLN A 121 11.66 25.55 7.22
N ARG A 122 10.49 26.16 7.47
CA ARG A 122 10.34 27.63 7.56
C ARG A 122 10.14 28.19 8.98
N PHE A 123 10.49 27.45 10.05
CA PHE A 123 10.48 28.01 11.41
C PHE A 123 11.75 27.74 12.21
N ILE A 124 12.92 27.89 11.58
CA ILE A 124 14.15 28.15 12.33
C ILE A 124 14.81 29.37 11.67
N ASP A 125 14.61 30.51 12.33
CA ASP A 125 15.15 31.89 12.18
C ASP A 125 15.09 32.57 10.81
#